data_AF-A0A8K0MVB1-F1
#
_entry.id   AF-A0A8K0MVB1-F1
#
_cell.length_a   1.000
_cell.length_b   1.000
_cell.length_c   1.000
_cell.angle_alpha   90.00
_cell.angle_beta   90.00
_cell.angle_gamma   90.00
#
_symmetry.space_group_name_H-M   'P 1'
#
loop_
_entity.id
_entity.type
_entity.pdbx_description
1 polymer ?
#
loop_
_entity_poly.entity_id
_entity_poly.type
_entity_poly.pdbx_seq_one_letter_code
_entity_poly.pdbx_strand_id
1 'polypeptide(L)'
;MESRLGAEAEGRGGDHDLLPIRRLEISNYSMGFVELLAQLSHCPSLSDSDFSVRFADLPTLGDDPVICVVEDRRTGRNVATGSVFVER
;
A
#
# COMPACT_ATOMS: atom_id res chain seq x y z
N MET A 1 -6.94 -17.75 -44.25
CA MET A 1 -7.68 -16.67 -43.59
C MET A 1 -7.55 -16.93 -42.09
N GLU A 2 -6.69 -16.13 -41.46
CA GLU A 2 -6.54 -15.89 -40.01
C GLU A 2 -6.40 -17.09 -39.05
N SER A 3 -5.17 -17.59 -38.90
CA SER A 3 -4.72 -18.17 -37.62
C SER A 3 -3.89 -17.12 -36.88
N ARG A 4 -4.56 -16.27 -36.10
CA ARG A 4 -3.88 -15.41 -35.12
C ARG A 4 -3.43 -16.30 -33.97
N LEU A 5 -2.19 -16.79 -34.07
CA LEU A 5 -1.46 -17.32 -32.93
C LEU A 5 -1.41 -16.21 -31.88
N GLY A 6 -2.02 -16.50 -30.73
CA GLY A 6 -2.03 -15.61 -29.58
C GLY A 6 -0.60 -15.25 -29.23
N ALA A 7 -0.30 -13.96 -29.23
CA ALA A 7 0.90 -13.46 -28.61
C ALA A 7 0.78 -13.74 -27.11
N GLU A 8 1.45 -14.78 -26.65
CA GLU A 8 1.74 -14.95 -25.24
C GLU A 8 2.58 -13.74 -24.84
N ALA A 9 1.98 -12.84 -24.06
CA ALA A 9 2.68 -11.75 -23.44
C ALA A 9 3.67 -12.36 -22.44
N GLU A 10 4.90 -12.62 -22.88
CA GLU A 10 6.00 -12.91 -21.99
C GLU A 10 6.20 -11.67 -21.10
N GLY A 11 5.61 -11.70 -19.92
CA GLY A 11 5.90 -10.77 -18.85
C GLY A 11 7.36 -10.94 -18.44
N ARG A 12 8.25 -10.17 -19.08
CA ARG A 12 9.61 -9.92 -18.57
C ARG A 12 9.50 -9.03 -17.34
N GLY A 13 8.96 -9.57 -16.25
CA GLY A 13 9.06 -8.97 -14.93
C GLY A 13 10.37 -9.43 -14.31
N GLY A 14 11.41 -8.60 -14.32
CA GLY A 14 12.54 -8.85 -13.42
C GLY A 14 12.05 -8.74 -11.96
N ASP A 15 12.81 -9.26 -10.99
CA ASP A 15 12.51 -9.05 -9.55
C ASP A 15 12.35 -7.54 -9.20
N HIS A 16 12.88 -6.65 -10.05
CA HIS A 16 12.72 -5.21 -9.98
C HIS A 16 11.35 -4.65 -10.40
N ASP A 17 10.49 -5.43 -11.05
CA ASP A 17 9.14 -5.03 -11.47
C ASP A 17 8.07 -5.49 -10.47
N LEU A 18 8.44 -6.32 -9.49
CA LEU A 18 7.54 -6.76 -8.44
C LEU A 18 7.39 -5.67 -7.38
N LEU A 19 6.16 -5.19 -7.22
CA LEU A 19 5.78 -4.27 -6.15
C LEU A 19 5.20 -5.08 -4.98
N PRO A 20 5.99 -5.38 -3.93
CA PRO A 20 5.53 -6.21 -2.83
C PRO A 20 4.36 -5.57 -2.09
N ILE A 21 3.34 -6.38 -1.84
CA ILE A 21 2.21 -6.04 -0.99
C ILE A 21 2.50 -6.56 0.42
N ARG A 22 2.35 -5.71 1.44
CA ARG A 22 2.52 -6.08 2.84
C ARG A 22 1.56 -5.31 3.74
N ARG A 23 1.43 -5.71 5.01
CA ARG A 23 0.66 -4.94 5.99
C ARG A 23 1.33 -3.59 6.25
N LEU A 24 0.52 -2.60 6.60
CA LEU A 24 0.99 -1.31 7.07
C LEU A 24 1.88 -1.52 8.32
N GLU A 25 3.04 -0.88 8.32
CA GLU A 25 3.98 -0.82 9.42
C GLU A 25 4.20 0.63 9.86
N ILE A 26 4.72 0.81 11.08
CA ILE A 26 5.00 2.14 11.61
C ILE A 26 6.02 2.92 10.74
N SER A 27 6.95 2.20 10.11
CA SER A 27 7.96 2.75 9.20
C SER A 27 7.36 3.41 7.96
N ASN A 28 6.11 3.07 7.60
CA ASN A 28 5.49 3.57 6.38
C ASN A 28 5.18 5.07 6.45
N TYR A 29 5.17 5.69 7.63
CA TYR A 29 5.08 7.15 7.75
C TYR A 29 6.18 7.85 6.94
N SER A 30 7.45 7.51 7.21
CA SER A 30 8.60 8.12 6.52
C SER A 30 8.71 7.72 5.04
N MET A 31 8.02 6.65 4.65
CA MET A 31 7.92 6.16 3.28
C MET A 31 6.84 6.88 2.45
N GLY A 32 6.23 7.95 2.97
CA GLY A 32 5.28 8.77 2.23
C GLY A 32 3.82 8.32 2.32
N PHE A 33 3.45 7.55 3.36
CA PHE A 33 2.08 7.02 3.48
C PHE A 33 1.01 8.11 3.62
N VAL A 34 1.29 9.18 4.38
CA VAL A 34 0.33 10.27 4.59
C VAL A 34 0.13 11.08 3.31
N GLU A 35 1.23 11.34 2.60
CA GLU A 35 1.23 11.99 1.29
C GLU A 35 0.51 11.17 0.23
N LEU A 36 0.60 9.84 0.31
CA LEU A 36 -0.16 8.93 -0.54
C LEU A 36 -1.67 9.03 -0.26
N LEU A 37 -2.09 9.00 1.01
CA LEU A 37 -3.51 9.15 1.38
C LEU A 37 -4.09 10.52 0.98
N ALA A 38 -3.27 11.56 1.05
CA ALA A 38 -3.66 12.92 0.66
C ALA A 38 -4.06 13.05 -0.82
N GLN A 39 -3.68 12.08 -1.67
CA GLN A 39 -4.10 12.04 -3.08
C GLN A 39 -5.57 11.63 -3.25
N LEU A 40 -6.13 10.89 -2.30
CA LEU A 40 -7.52 10.42 -2.34
C LEU A 40 -8.49 11.45 -1.76
N SER A 41 -8.14 12.07 -0.63
CA SER A 41 -8.96 13.06 0.06
C SER A 41 -8.09 13.96 0.94
N HIS A 42 -8.67 15.08 1.41
CA HIS A 42 -7.93 15.99 2.29
C HIS A 42 -7.42 15.26 3.54
N CYS A 43 -6.11 15.06 3.61
CA CYS A 43 -5.42 14.53 4.77
C CYS A 43 -4.69 15.69 5.46
N PRO A 44 -5.07 16.10 6.67
CA PRO A 44 -4.34 17.13 7.39
C PRO A 44 -2.90 16.69 7.64
N SER A 45 -1.98 17.66 7.78
CA SER A 45 -0.60 17.35 8.14
C SER A 45 -0.57 16.58 9.45
N LEU A 46 -0.08 15.34 9.38
CA LEU A 46 0.02 14.43 10.51
C LEU A 46 1.48 14.39 10.96
N SER A 47 1.74 14.66 12.24
CA SER A 47 3.08 14.48 12.81
C SER A 47 3.42 12.99 12.95
N ASP A 48 4.71 12.66 13.05
CA ASP A 48 5.19 11.29 13.31
C ASP A 48 4.60 10.71 14.61
N SER A 49 4.49 11.56 15.65
CA SER A 49 3.86 11.18 16.92
C SER A 49 2.37 10.92 16.78
N ASP A 50 1.64 11.76 16.03
CA ASP A 50 0.20 11.56 15.83
C ASP A 50 -0.07 10.31 14.99
N PHE A 51 0.78 10.05 13.98
CA PHE A 51 0.73 8.81 13.22
C PHE A 51 0.93 7.60 14.12
N SER A 52 1.94 7.64 15.00
CA SER A 52 2.25 6.55 15.92
C SER A 52 1.10 6.25 16.88
N VAL A 53 0.45 7.29 17.42
CA VAL A 53 -0.74 7.14 18.26
C VAL A 53 -1.87 6.46 17.48
N ARG A 54 -2.19 6.94 16.27
CA ARG A 54 -3.25 6.34 15.45
C ARG A 54 -2.94 4.92 15.02
N PHE A 55 -1.68 4.62 14.71
CA PHE A 55 -1.25 3.28 14.36
C PHE A 55 -1.42 2.31 15.54
N ALA A 56 -1.10 2.75 16.77
CA ALA A 56 -1.28 1.97 17.98
C ALA A 56 -2.77 1.73 18.34
N ASP A 57 -3.67 2.59 17.89
CA ASP A 57 -5.12 2.42 18.07
C ASP A 57 -5.69 1.33 17.13
N LEU A 58 -5.03 1.02 15.99
CA LEU A 58 -5.58 0.10 14.98
C LEU A 58 -5.94 -1.30 15.52
N PRO A 59 -5.11 -1.97 16.33
CA PRO A 59 -5.44 -3.28 16.89
C PRO A 59 -6.62 -3.24 17.87
N THR A 60 -6.91 -2.07 18.46
CA THR A 60 -8.04 -1.91 19.40
C THR A 60 -9.40 -2.00 18.69
N LEU A 61 -9.41 -1.82 17.36
CA LEU A 61 -10.59 -1.98 16.52
C LEU A 61 -10.92 -3.47 16.25
N GLY A 62 -10.11 -4.41 16.75
CA GLY A 62 -10.24 -5.85 16.53
C GLY A 62 -9.20 -6.40 15.54
N ASP A 63 -9.33 -7.68 15.17
CA ASP A 63 -8.51 -8.32 14.11
C ASP A 63 -9.00 -7.98 12.69
N ASP A 64 -10.07 -7.17 12.60
CA ASP A 64 -10.84 -6.94 11.39
C ASP A 64 -10.27 -5.86 10.44
N PRO A 65 -9.52 -4.82 10.87
CA PRO A 65 -8.91 -3.89 9.93
C PRO A 65 -7.61 -4.48 9.34
N VAL A 66 -7.65 -4.79 8.05
CA VAL A 66 -6.44 -5.09 7.27
C VAL A 66 -6.12 -3.87 6.43
N ILE A 67 -5.01 -3.20 6.75
CA ILE A 67 -4.45 -2.13 5.94
C ILE A 67 -3.20 -2.68 5.24
N CYS A 68 -3.22 -2.68 3.92
CA CYS A 68 -2.12 -3.12 3.08
C CYS A 68 -1.51 -1.93 2.34
N VAL A 69 -0.19 -1.99 2.18
CA VAL A 69 0.60 -1.05 1.40
C VAL A 69 1.37 -1.78 0.31
N VAL A 70 1.62 -1.06 -0.78
CA VAL A 70 2.48 -1.49 -1.87
C VAL A 70 3.68 -0.57 -1.90
N GLU A 71 4.87 -1.16 -1.83
CA GLU A 71 6.14 -0.43 -1.80
C GLU A 71 6.83 -0.51 -3.17
N ASP A 72 7.23 0.64 -3.70
CA ASP A 72 8.22 0.68 -4.77
C ASP A 72 9.63 0.65 -4.16
N ARG A 73 10.28 -0.51 -4.25
CA ARG A 73 11.63 -0.74 -3.72
C ARG A 73 12.70 0.13 -4.36
N ARG A 74 12.48 0.68 -5.56
CA ARG A 74 13.44 1.60 -6.20
C ARG A 74 13.48 2.95 -5.51
N THR A 75 12.34 3.41 -4.99
CA THR A 75 12.19 4.71 -4.36
C THR A 75 12.10 4.64 -2.84
N GLY A 76 11.84 3.45 -2.28
CA GLY A 76 11.56 3.26 -0.86
C GLY A 76 10.25 3.93 -0.43
N ARG A 77 9.32 4.15 -1.38
CA ARG A 77 8.06 4.86 -1.15
C ARG A 77 6.87 3.93 -1.24
N ASN A 78 5.83 4.24 -0.48
CA ASN A 78 4.52 3.64 -0.69
C ASN A 78 3.90 4.20 -1.97
N VAL A 79 3.45 3.33 -2.86
CA VAL A 79 2.84 3.70 -4.15
C VAL A 79 1.37 3.33 -4.25
N ALA A 80 0.89 2.43 -3.41
CA ALA A 80 -0.53 2.14 -3.27
C ALA A 80 -0.86 1.71 -1.84
N THR A 81 -2.13 1.89 -1.46
CA THR A 81 -2.66 1.46 -0.17
C THR A 81 -4.12 1.05 -0.32
N GLY A 82 -4.57 0.14 0.53
CA GLY A 82 -5.97 -0.27 0.62
C GLY A 82 -6.29 -0.79 2.01
N SER A 83 -7.49 -0.51 2.48
CA SER A 83 -8.00 -1.02 3.76
C SER A 83 -9.29 -1.81 3.54
N VAL A 84 -9.41 -2.91 4.27
CA VAL A 84 -10.66 -3.68 4.40
C VAL A 84 -11.00 -3.79 5.87
N PHE A 85 -12.25 -3.51 6.20
CA PHE A 85 -12.84 -3.71 7.52
C PHE A 85 -13.88 -4.81 7.37
N VAL A 86 -13.75 -5.89 8.13
CA VAL A 86 -14.64 -7.05 8.06
C VAL A 86 -15.70 -6.93 9.16
N GLU A 87 -16.96 -6.79 8.78
CA GLU A 87 -18.08 -6.86 9.72
C GLU A 87 -18.41 -8.33 10.07
N ARG A 88 -18.85 -8.58 11.30
CA ARG A 88 -19.30 -9.89 11.77
C ARG A 88 -20.81 -9.96 11.93
#